data_AF-A0A953PN33-F1
#
_entry.id   AF-A0A953PN33-F1
#
_cell.length_a   1.000
_cell.length_b   1.000
_cell.length_c   1.000
_cell.angle_alpha   90.00
_cell.angle_beta   90.00
_cell.angle_gamma   90.00
#
_symmetry.space_group_name_H-M   'P 1'
#
loop_
_entity.id
_entity.type
_entity.pdbx_description
1 polymer ?
#
loop_
_entity_poly.entity_id
_entity_poly.type
_entity_poly.pdbx_seq_one_letter_code
_entity_poly.pdbx_strand_id
1 'polypeptide(L)'
;MPQTTDRSDLYHGLFRWHTGRDGRPRVSRHETSPAAIPCPTTGRSLRVATIEAEASAICPSCAAPGEGGFVSFVGDLRMAYACPQCRELVWLAGA
;
A
#
# COMPACT_ATOMS: atom_id res chain seq x y z
N MET A 1 -23.20 16.39 5.00
CA MET A 1 -22.84 15.39 3.97
C MET A 1 -21.81 14.45 4.59
N PRO A 2 -22.06 13.14 4.72
CA PRO A 2 -21.04 12.26 5.29
C PRO A 2 -19.93 12.08 4.25
N GLN A 3 -18.73 12.51 4.60
CA GLN A 3 -17.55 12.37 3.77
C GLN A 3 -17.27 10.88 3.61
N THR A 4 -17.55 10.34 2.43
CA THR A 4 -17.08 9.03 2.01
C THR A 4 -15.58 9.04 2.27
N THR A 5 -15.16 8.24 3.24
CA THR A 5 -13.84 8.31 3.89
C THR A 5 -12.78 7.77 2.93
N ASP A 6 -12.54 8.53 1.85
CA ASP A 6 -11.39 8.35 0.98
C ASP A 6 -10.18 8.80 1.78
N ARG A 7 -9.62 7.88 2.58
CA ARG A 7 -8.40 8.16 3.33
C ARG A 7 -7.23 8.05 2.36
N SER A 8 -7.16 9.00 1.45
CA SER A 8 -6.03 9.18 0.52
C SER A 8 -4.73 9.47 1.29
N ASP A 9 -4.82 9.80 2.59
CA ASP A 9 -3.69 9.93 3.52
C ASP A 9 -3.02 8.59 3.89
N LEU A 10 -3.66 7.45 3.59
CA LEU A 10 -3.06 6.14 3.84
C LEU A 10 -2.01 5.79 2.79
N TYR A 11 -1.08 4.91 3.16
CA TYR A 11 -0.05 4.37 2.26
C TYR A 11 0.76 5.44 1.51
N HIS A 12 0.95 6.62 2.11
CA HIS A 12 1.62 7.76 1.50
C HIS A 12 0.99 8.22 0.17
N GLY A 13 -0.31 7.99 -0.03
CA GLY A 13 -1.02 8.30 -1.27
C GLY A 13 -0.68 7.37 -2.44
N LEU A 14 0.08 6.29 -2.23
CA LEU A 14 0.36 5.30 -3.28
C LEU A 14 -0.86 4.45 -3.61
N PHE A 15 -1.62 4.08 -2.59
CA PHE A 15 -2.78 3.21 -2.69
C PHE A 15 -4.01 3.89 -2.09
N ARG A 16 -5.16 3.50 -2.60
CA ARG A 16 -6.46 3.92 -2.10
C ARG A 16 -7.14 2.74 -1.43
N TRP A 17 -7.45 2.89 -0.15
CA TRP A 17 -8.27 1.91 0.56
C TRP A 17 -9.74 2.09 0.17
N HIS A 18 -10.41 0.98 -0.13
CA HIS A 18 -11.85 0.98 -0.35
C HIS A 18 -12.45 -0.35 0.09
N THR A 19 -13.76 -0.36 0.31
CA THR A 19 -14.50 -1.60 0.55
C THR A 19 -15.03 -2.11 -0.78
N GLY A 20 -14.69 -3.35 -1.13
CA GLY A 20 -15.23 -4.03 -2.31
C GLY A 20 -16.74 -4.24 -2.20
N ARG A 21 -17.37 -4.59 -3.33
CA ARG A 21 -18.82 -4.83 -3.39
C ARG A 21 -19.27 -6.02 -2.52
N ASP A 22 -18.33 -6.91 -2.21
CA ASP A 22 -18.47 -8.05 -1.31
C ASP A 22 -18.31 -7.68 0.18
N GLY A 23 -18.11 -6.40 0.50
CA GLY A 23 -17.88 -5.93 1.87
C GLY A 23 -16.46 -6.16 2.38
N ARG A 24 -15.56 -6.73 1.57
CA ARG A 24 -14.17 -7.00 1.97
C ARG A 24 -13.30 -5.77 1.72
N PRO A 25 -12.34 -5.47 2.62
CA PRO A 25 -11.43 -4.36 2.40
C PRO A 25 -10.42 -4.71 1.31
N ARG A 26 -10.21 -3.77 0.39
CA ARG A 26 -9.32 -3.89 -0.76
C ARG A 26 -8.49 -2.60 -0.90
N VAL A 27 -7.39 -2.70 -1.63
CA VAL A 27 -6.64 -1.50 -2.04
C VAL A 27 -6.51 -1.48 -3.57
N SER A 28 -6.74 -0.30 -4.14
CA SER A 28 -6.48 -0.01 -5.54
C SER A 28 -5.31 0.95 -5.67
N ARG A 29 -4.72 1.04 -6.85
CA ARG A 29 -3.72 2.08 -7.14
C ARG A 29 -4.40 3.46 -7.06
N HIS A 30 -3.72 4.42 -6.45
CA HIS A 30 -4.19 5.80 -6.44
C HIS A 30 -3.88 6.46 -7.79
N GLU A 31 -4.83 7.20 -8.39
CA GLU A 31 -4.61 7.83 -9.71
C GLU A 31 -3.47 8.86 -9.68
N THR A 32 -3.35 9.58 -8.56
CA THR A 32 -2.28 10.54 -8.30
C THR A 32 -1.14 9.96 -7.45
N SER A 33 -0.86 8.65 -7.55
CA SER A 33 0.23 8.02 -6.79
C SER A 33 1.52 8.84 -6.95
N PRO A 34 2.16 9.29 -5.85
CA PRO A 34 3.40 10.02 -5.96
C PRO A 34 4.51 9.14 -6.53
N ALA A 35 5.43 9.76 -7.27
CA ALA A 35 6.58 9.06 -7.83
C ALA A 35 7.64 8.66 -6.78
N ALA A 36 7.52 9.17 -5.54
CA ALA A 36 8.42 8.82 -4.44
C ALA A 36 7.74 9.01 -3.08
N ILE A 37 8.18 8.24 -2.08
CA ILE A 37 7.73 8.36 -0.68
C ILE A 37 8.94 8.46 0.26
N PRO A 38 8.80 9.03 1.47
CA PRO A 38 9.88 9.01 2.45
C PRO A 38 10.12 7.59 3.00
N CYS A 39 11.38 7.18 3.09
CA CYS A 39 11.78 5.95 3.78
C CYS A 39 11.48 6.09 5.29
N PRO A 40 10.77 5.12 5.92
CA PRO A 40 10.42 5.22 7.34
C PRO A 40 11.65 5.19 8.26
N THR A 41 12.74 4.54 7.84
CA THR A 41 13.95 4.37 8.68
C THR A 41 14.95 5.50 8.49
N THR A 42 15.11 6.01 7.28
CA THR A 42 16.18 6.97 6.93
C THR A 42 15.68 8.35 6.56
N GLY A 43 14.37 8.52 6.35
CA GLY A 43 13.77 9.76 5.86
C GLY A 43 14.09 10.10 4.39
N ARG A 44 14.96 9.33 3.72
CA ARG A 44 15.34 9.56 2.32
C ARG A 44 14.18 9.29 1.38
N SER A 45 14.13 10.02 0.27
CA SER A 45 13.12 9.82 -0.77
C SER A 45 13.37 8.51 -1.53
N LEU A 46 12.45 7.56 -1.44
CA LEU A 46 12.43 6.31 -2.19
C LEU A 46 11.57 6.49 -3.42
N ARG A 47 12.18 6.41 -4.61
CA ARG A 47 11.45 6.50 -5.88
C ARG A 47 10.70 5.20 -6.13
N VAL A 48 9.43 5.31 -6.47
CA VAL A 48 8.60 4.16 -6.82
C VAL A 48 9.04 3.62 -8.17
N ALA A 49 9.29 2.30 -8.25
CA ALA A 49 9.59 1.60 -9.48
C ALA A 49 8.31 1.01 -10.09
N THR A 50 7.63 0.17 -9.32
CA THR A 50 6.41 -0.52 -9.75
C THR A 50 5.36 -0.50 -8.64
N ILE A 51 4.10 -0.35 -9.03
CA ILE A 51 2.94 -0.54 -8.16
C ILE A 51 2.07 -1.63 -8.78
N GLU A 52 1.77 -2.66 -8.00
CA GLU A 52 0.81 -3.70 -8.33
C GLU A 52 -0.31 -3.65 -7.30
N ALA A 53 -1.53 -3.34 -7.73
CA ALA A 53 -2.69 -3.26 -6.84
C ALA A 53 -3.59 -4.48 -7.01
N GLU A 54 -4.55 -4.67 -6.08
CA GLU A 54 -5.50 -5.79 -6.09
C GLU A 54 -4.81 -7.16 -6.07
N ALA A 55 -3.62 -7.23 -5.49
CA ALA A 55 -2.84 -8.45 -5.35
C ALA A 55 -3.30 -9.25 -4.13
N SER A 56 -3.67 -10.50 -4.33
CA SER A 56 -4.01 -11.41 -3.23
C SER A 56 -2.74 -11.86 -2.51
N ALA A 57 -2.60 -11.48 -1.24
CA ALA A 57 -1.47 -11.87 -0.41
C ALA A 57 -1.85 -11.98 1.08
N ILE A 58 -1.02 -12.71 1.82
CA ILE A 58 -1.10 -12.79 3.28
C ILE A 58 -0.24 -11.67 3.86
N CYS A 59 -0.84 -10.80 4.66
CA CYS A 59 -0.09 -9.73 5.33
C CYS A 59 0.86 -10.33 6.37
N PRO A 60 2.18 -10.02 6.32
CA PRO A 60 3.12 -10.55 7.32
C PRO A 60 2.95 -9.91 8.71
N SER A 61 2.28 -8.75 8.81
CA SER A 61 2.04 -8.07 10.10
C SER A 61 0.84 -8.65 10.85
N CYS A 62 -0.28 -8.93 10.17
CA CYS A 62 -1.50 -9.43 10.83
C CYS A 62 -1.84 -10.89 10.49
N ALA A 63 -1.04 -11.56 9.67
CA ALA A 63 -1.25 -12.92 9.18
C ALA A 63 -2.61 -13.16 8.50
N ALA A 64 -3.31 -12.12 8.09
CA ALA A 64 -4.60 -12.21 7.42
C ALA A 64 -4.44 -12.15 5.89
N PRO A 65 -5.17 -12.99 5.14
CA PRO A 65 -5.27 -12.84 3.69
C PRO A 65 -6.08 -11.59 3.34
N GLY A 66 -5.70 -10.93 2.26
CA GLY A 66 -6.45 -9.79 1.72
C GLY A 66 -6.00 -9.44 0.31
N GLU A 67 -6.80 -8.60 -0.34
CA GLU A 67 -6.44 -8.01 -1.63
C GLU A 67 -5.77 -6.66 -1.40
N GLY A 68 -4.46 -6.73 -1.25
CA GLY A 68 -3.59 -5.59 -1.02
C GLY A 68 -2.93 -5.12 -2.29
N GLY A 69 -1.76 -4.50 -2.13
CA GLY A 69 -0.94 -4.07 -3.26
C GLY A 69 0.53 -4.02 -2.90
N PHE A 70 1.38 -4.32 -3.86
CA PHE A 70 2.83 -4.27 -3.70
C PHE A 70 3.40 -3.02 -4.34
N VAL A 71 4.38 -2.45 -3.67
CA VAL A 71 5.22 -1.38 -4.21
C VAL A 71 6.68 -1.75 -4.09
N SER A 72 7.42 -1.55 -5.17
CA SER A 72 8.88 -1.66 -5.22
C SER A 72 9.50 -0.29 -5.50
N PHE A 73 10.78 -0.13 -5.18
CA PHE A 73 11.48 1.15 -5.28
C PHE A 73 12.74 1.05 -6.14
N VAL A 74 13.05 2.12 -6.87
CA VAL A 74 14.22 2.16 -7.78
C VAL A 74 15.50 2.16 -6.95
N GLY A 75 16.36 1.17 -7.18
CA GLY A 75 17.66 1.05 -6.50
C GLY A 75 17.55 0.65 -5.03
N ASP A 76 16.37 0.27 -4.55
CA ASP A 76 16.14 -0.29 -3.22
C ASP A 76 15.47 -1.65 -3.37
N LEU A 77 16.11 -2.70 -2.85
CA LEU A 77 15.64 -4.08 -2.97
C LEU A 77 14.44 -4.38 -2.06
N ARG A 78 14.05 -3.43 -1.19
CA ARG A 78 12.91 -3.61 -0.30
C ARG A 78 11.62 -3.41 -1.08
N MET A 79 10.69 -4.32 -0.86
CA MET A 79 9.30 -4.17 -1.28
C MET A 79 8.43 -3.87 -0.06
N ALA A 80 7.31 -3.21 -0.28
CA ALA A 80 6.30 -3.01 0.75
C ALA A 80 4.93 -3.43 0.25
N TYR A 81 4.13 -3.96 1.17
CA TYR A 81 2.78 -4.43 0.93
C TYR A 81 1.77 -3.52 1.62
N ALA A 82 0.88 -2.92 0.86
CA ALA A 82 -0.26 -2.17 1.36
C ALA A 82 -1.33 -3.15 1.86
N CYS A 83 -1.39 -3.34 3.18
CA CYS A 83 -2.35 -4.25 3.79
C CYS A 83 -3.72 -3.57 3.95
N PRO A 84 -4.83 -4.14 3.42
CA PRO A 84 -6.17 -3.58 3.56
C PRO A 84 -6.74 -3.71 4.98
N GLN A 85 -6.26 -4.68 5.76
CA GLN A 85 -6.69 -4.93 7.15
C GLN A 85 -5.95 -4.01 8.14
N CYS A 86 -4.62 -3.96 8.05
CA CYS A 86 -3.80 -3.10 8.90
C CYS A 86 -3.96 -1.62 8.56
N ARG A 87 -4.34 -1.30 7.30
CA ARG A 87 -4.41 0.07 6.76
C ARG A 87 -3.06 0.78 6.75
N GLU A 88 -1.99 0.01 6.60
CA GLU A 88 -0.61 0.49 6.63
C GLU A 88 0.25 -0.18 5.57
N LEU A 89 1.36 0.48 5.22
CA LEU A 89 2.36 -0.05 4.30
C LEU A 89 3.36 -0.92 5.09
N VAL A 90 3.27 -2.23 4.91
CA VAL A 90 4.08 -3.21 5.63
C VAL A 90 5.32 -3.54 4.82
N TRP A 91 6.49 -3.21 5.33
CA TRP A 91 7.76 -3.49 4.67
C TRP A 91 8.08 -4.98 4.73
N LEU A 92 8.36 -5.57 3.58
CA LEU A 92 8.69 -6.99 3.47
C LEU A 92 10.18 -7.17 3.77
N ALA A 93 10.50 -8.07 4.69
CA ALA A 93 11.88 -8.41 5.02
C ALA A 93 12.44 -9.32 3.92
N GLY A 94 13.32 -8.77 3.06
CA GLY A 94 14.08 -9.52 2.06
C GLY A 94 13.21 -10.17 0.98
N ALA A 95 13.12 -9.52 -0.18
CA ALA A 95 12.76 -10.20 -1.43
C ALA A 95 14.03 -10.77 -2.06
#